data_AF-A0A935PMP0-F1
#
_entry.id   AF-A0A935PMP0-F1
#
_cell.length_a   1.000
_cell.length_b   1.000
_cell.length_c   1.000
_cell.angle_alpha   90.00
_cell.angle_beta   90.00
_cell.angle_gamma   90.00
#
_symmetry.space_group_name_H-M   'P 1'
#
loop_
_entity.id
_entity.type
_entity.pdbx_description
1 polymer ?
#
loop_
_entity_poly.entity_id
_entity_poly.type
_entity_poly.pdbx_seq_one_letter_code
_entity_poly.pdbx_strand_id
1 'polypeptide(L)'
;MHYVVRVTDREDGSLATGRIAARRVRVSAQYLTEAPAMGGAASAVPHADGKALIEGGDCLGCHKVDQRSIGPAYTAVAAKYATDSTAAARLASKIRAGGTGGWGKVMMPAHAQLSERDARLMVRYILGLAPREPAAVTRLPVRGRYLPPDSASATSGGIVLRATYTDNGANGRLGVTTETSRLLRAPTLALAEGELSEGVATKEVAGIPGDVVAVSRSGAHLRLRGIDLTGIGGVAIAGVALAADNAAGGTIEVRLDSLSGPLVGTTEAMGAKG
;
A
#
# COMPACT_ATOMS: atom_id res chain seq x y z
N MET A 1 -7.25 12.09 -8.97
CA MET A 1 -6.54 11.12 -9.83
C MET A 1 -7.30 10.89 -11.12
N HIS A 2 -6.64 11.00 -12.27
CA HIS A 2 -7.18 10.53 -13.56
C HIS A 2 -6.69 9.10 -13.84
N TYR A 3 -7.52 8.26 -14.45
CA TYR A 3 -7.16 6.88 -14.75
C TYR A 3 -7.83 6.36 -16.02
N VAL A 4 -7.18 5.37 -16.64
CA VAL A 4 -7.67 4.60 -17.78
C VAL A 4 -7.29 3.14 -17.54
N VAL A 5 -8.26 2.23 -17.63
CA VAL A 5 -8.05 0.78 -17.55
C VAL A 5 -7.97 0.21 -18.96
N ARG A 6 -6.96 -0.63 -19.20
CA ARG A 6 -6.79 -1.38 -20.45
C ARG A 6 -6.84 -2.85 -20.13
N VAL A 7 -7.61 -3.60 -20.91
CA VAL A 7 -7.69 -5.06 -20.85
C VAL A 7 -7.49 -5.56 -22.26
N THR A 8 -6.57 -6.51 -22.39
CA THR A 8 -6.31 -7.25 -23.62
C THR A 8 -6.25 -8.71 -23.23
N ASP A 9 -6.98 -9.52 -23.97
CA ASP A 9 -7.11 -10.95 -23.82
C ASP A 9 -6.95 -11.55 -25.23
N ARG A 10 -6.25 -12.68 -25.33
CA ARG A 10 -5.92 -13.26 -26.63
C ARG A 10 -7.18 -13.79 -27.32
N GLU A 11 -8.11 -14.33 -26.56
CA GLU A 11 -9.34 -14.97 -27.02
C GLU A 11 -10.49 -13.96 -27.14
N ASP A 12 -10.66 -13.11 -26.12
CA ASP A 12 -11.79 -12.17 -25.99
C ASP A 12 -11.51 -10.80 -26.64
N GLY A 13 -10.27 -10.54 -27.06
CA GLY A 13 -9.86 -9.28 -27.69
C GLY A 13 -9.53 -8.20 -26.67
N SER A 14 -9.99 -6.95 -26.89
CA SER A 14 -9.60 -5.85 -25.99
C SER A 14 -10.74 -4.86 -25.74
N LEU A 15 -10.57 -4.06 -24.66
CA LEU A 15 -11.39 -2.87 -24.43
C LEU A 15 -11.23 -1.84 -25.56
N ALA A 16 -10.02 -1.69 -26.09
CA ALA A 16 -9.71 -0.68 -27.11
C ALA A 16 -10.45 -0.96 -28.43
N THR A 17 -10.62 -2.23 -28.78
CA THR A 17 -11.34 -2.68 -29.97
C THR A 17 -12.85 -2.89 -29.72
N GLY A 18 -13.32 -2.69 -28.49
CA GLY A 18 -14.73 -2.92 -28.10
C GLY A 18 -15.17 -4.39 -28.04
N ARG A 19 -14.26 -5.34 -28.31
CA ARG A 19 -14.57 -6.79 -28.22
C ARG A 19 -14.79 -7.23 -26.77
N ILE A 20 -14.06 -6.63 -25.84
CA ILE A 20 -14.39 -6.69 -24.41
C ILE A 20 -15.29 -5.50 -24.08
N ALA A 21 -16.52 -5.75 -23.64
CA ALA A 21 -17.42 -4.69 -23.22
C ALA A 21 -17.00 -4.11 -21.86
N ALA A 22 -17.02 -2.78 -21.71
CA ALA A 22 -16.62 -2.10 -20.47
C ALA A 22 -17.31 -2.62 -19.20
N ARG A 23 -18.59 -3.03 -19.30
CA ARG A 23 -19.35 -3.63 -18.19
C ARG A 23 -18.76 -4.94 -17.63
N ARG A 24 -17.91 -5.63 -18.41
CA ARG A 24 -17.20 -6.85 -18.00
C ARG A 24 -15.99 -6.56 -17.11
N VAL A 25 -15.51 -5.32 -17.08
CA VAL A 25 -14.36 -4.91 -16.29
C VAL A 25 -14.87 -4.24 -15.02
N ARG A 26 -14.55 -4.83 -13.88
CA ARG A 26 -14.87 -4.23 -12.57
C ARG A 26 -13.74 -3.31 -12.18
N VAL A 27 -14.02 -2.02 -12.03
CA VAL A 27 -13.05 -1.03 -11.54
C VAL A 27 -13.52 -0.50 -10.20
N SER A 28 -12.60 -0.40 -9.25
CA SER A 28 -12.84 0.20 -7.95
C SER A 28 -11.65 1.01 -7.47
N ALA A 29 -11.92 2.02 -6.66
CA ALA A 29 -10.90 2.73 -5.91
C ALA A 29 -11.24 2.70 -4.43
N GLN A 30 -10.21 2.51 -3.61
CA GLN A 30 -10.31 2.59 -2.16
C GLN A 30 -9.29 3.60 -1.66
N TYR A 31 -9.75 4.57 -0.86
CA TYR A 31 -8.85 5.44 -0.13
C TYR A 31 -8.42 4.76 1.17
N LEU A 32 -7.12 4.80 1.45
CA LEU A 32 -6.50 4.39 2.70
C LEU A 32 -6.07 5.67 3.41
N THR A 33 -6.55 5.87 4.64
CA THR A 33 -6.17 7.02 5.49
C THR A 33 -4.68 6.99 5.86
N GLU A 34 -4.07 5.80 5.83
CA GLU A 34 -2.63 5.59 6.03
C GLU A 34 -2.03 4.90 4.80
N ALA A 35 -0.95 5.46 4.26
CA ALA A 35 -0.21 4.82 3.17
C ALA A 35 0.67 3.71 3.76
N PRO A 36 0.85 2.57 3.08
CA PRO A 36 1.90 1.63 3.48
C PRO A 36 3.29 2.29 3.35
N ALA A 37 4.17 1.98 4.32
CA ALA A 37 5.49 2.57 4.49
C ALA A 37 6.36 2.57 3.22
N MET A 38 7.26 3.55 3.12
CA MET A 38 8.20 3.68 2.01
C MET A 38 9.11 2.45 1.85
N GLY A 39 9.35 2.03 0.60
CA GLY A 39 10.22 0.90 0.27
C GLY A 39 9.52 -0.45 0.09
N GLY A 40 8.21 -0.54 0.34
CA GLY A 40 7.38 -1.60 -0.22
C GLY A 40 7.23 -1.38 -1.73
N ALA A 41 7.67 -2.32 -2.56
CA ALA A 41 7.45 -2.24 -3.99
C ALA A 41 5.97 -1.90 -4.28
N ALA A 42 5.71 -1.06 -5.28
CA ALA A 42 4.39 -0.90 -5.90
C ALA A 42 3.97 -2.17 -6.69
N SER A 43 4.42 -3.34 -6.22
CA SER A 43 3.80 -4.63 -6.45
C SER A 43 2.33 -4.52 -6.04
N ALA A 44 1.48 -5.26 -6.72
CA ALA A 44 0.04 -5.27 -6.55
C ALA A 44 -0.39 -5.24 -5.07
N VAL A 45 -1.59 -4.71 -4.79
CA VAL A 45 -2.18 -4.55 -3.45
C VAL A 45 -1.70 -5.65 -2.49
N PRO A 46 -1.45 -5.37 -1.21
CA PRO A 46 -1.19 -6.39 -0.18
C PRO A 46 -2.05 -7.68 -0.26
N HIS A 47 -3.25 -7.60 -0.87
CA HIS A 47 -4.12 -8.73 -1.19
C HIS A 47 -3.57 -9.72 -2.25
N ALA A 48 -2.96 -9.25 -3.34
CA ALA A 48 -2.43 -10.13 -4.40
C ALA A 48 -1.19 -10.89 -3.92
N ASP A 49 -0.28 -10.20 -3.24
CA ASP A 49 0.91 -10.81 -2.63
C ASP A 49 0.52 -11.79 -1.51
N GLY A 50 -0.42 -11.40 -0.64
CA GLY A 50 -0.93 -12.27 0.43
C GLY A 50 -1.65 -13.54 -0.07
N LYS A 51 -2.43 -13.42 -1.15
CA LYS A 51 -3.11 -14.56 -1.78
C LYS A 51 -2.10 -15.53 -2.38
N ALA A 52 -1.13 -15.03 -3.16
CA ALA A 52 -0.10 -15.87 -3.77
C ALA A 52 0.75 -16.59 -2.72
N LEU A 53 1.07 -15.91 -1.61
CA LEU A 53 1.76 -16.50 -0.47
C LEU A 53 0.96 -17.63 0.19
N ILE A 54 -0.36 -17.47 0.36
CA ILE A 54 -1.25 -18.53 0.87
C ILE A 54 -1.33 -19.71 -0.10
N GLU A 55 -1.44 -19.44 -1.39
CA GLU A 55 -1.54 -20.46 -2.44
C GLU A 55 -0.24 -21.23 -2.66
N GLY A 56 0.91 -20.58 -2.45
CA GLY A 56 2.23 -21.20 -2.48
C GLY A 56 2.62 -21.93 -1.18
N GLY A 57 1.80 -21.80 -0.12
CA GLY A 57 1.98 -22.49 1.16
C GLY A 57 1.13 -23.75 1.30
N ASP A 58 1.14 -24.31 2.49
CA ASP A 58 0.32 -25.47 2.90
C ASP A 58 -1.05 -25.08 3.49
N CYS A 59 -1.34 -23.77 3.54
CA CYS A 59 -2.51 -23.21 4.22
C CYS A 59 -3.84 -23.78 3.69
N LEU A 60 -3.93 -24.03 2.38
CA LEU A 60 -5.14 -24.53 1.70
C LEU A 60 -5.44 -26.02 1.96
N GLY A 61 -4.52 -26.74 2.61
CA GLY A 61 -4.75 -28.09 3.11
C GLY A 61 -5.74 -28.12 4.28
N CYS A 62 -5.71 -27.09 5.12
CA CYS A 62 -6.53 -27.01 6.33
C CYS A 62 -7.59 -25.90 6.28
N HIS A 63 -7.42 -24.89 5.43
CA HIS A 63 -8.34 -23.77 5.29
C HIS A 63 -8.94 -23.71 3.89
N LYS A 64 -10.18 -23.21 3.80
CA LYS A 64 -10.83 -22.85 2.54
C LYS A 64 -11.30 -21.39 2.61
N VAL A 65 -11.54 -20.79 1.46
CA VAL A 65 -11.93 -19.38 1.37
C VAL A 65 -13.26 -19.15 2.07
N ASP A 66 -14.28 -19.93 1.70
CA ASP A 66 -15.70 -19.68 2.01
C ASP A 66 -16.37 -20.77 2.86
N GLN A 67 -15.72 -21.91 3.05
CA GLN A 67 -16.25 -23.05 3.81
C GLN A 67 -15.30 -23.50 4.93
N ARG A 68 -15.88 -24.05 5.98
CA ARG A 68 -15.10 -24.64 7.07
C ARG A 68 -14.43 -25.92 6.60
N SER A 69 -13.19 -26.13 7.02
CA SER A 69 -12.46 -27.40 6.84
C SER A 69 -11.89 -27.83 8.20
N ILE A 70 -10.64 -28.26 8.28
CA ILE A 70 -9.93 -28.51 9.53
C ILE A 70 -9.85 -27.21 10.35
N GLY A 71 -9.46 -26.13 9.68
CA GLY A 71 -9.49 -24.76 10.18
C GLY A 71 -10.77 -24.00 9.77
N PRO A 72 -10.99 -22.80 10.34
CA PRO A 72 -12.08 -21.93 9.93
C PRO A 72 -11.94 -21.48 8.46
N ALA A 73 -13.08 -21.18 7.84
CA ALA A 73 -13.12 -20.47 6.55
C ALA A 73 -12.42 -19.11 6.67
N TYR A 74 -11.71 -18.67 5.64
CA TYR A 74 -11.10 -17.35 5.65
C TYR A 74 -12.13 -16.22 5.74
N THR A 75 -13.29 -16.37 5.10
CA THR A 75 -14.42 -15.43 5.24
C THR A 75 -14.92 -15.32 6.68
N ALA A 76 -14.94 -16.42 7.43
CA ALA A 76 -15.31 -16.43 8.84
C ALA A 76 -14.26 -15.71 9.70
N VAL A 77 -12.98 -15.96 9.44
CA VAL A 77 -11.87 -15.23 10.09
C VAL A 77 -12.02 -13.73 9.83
N ALA A 78 -12.23 -13.36 8.57
CA ALA A 78 -12.40 -11.97 8.16
C ALA A 78 -13.59 -11.30 8.86
N ALA A 79 -14.75 -11.98 8.91
CA ALA A 79 -15.93 -11.47 9.60
C ALA A 79 -15.69 -11.25 11.10
N LYS A 80 -15.03 -12.19 11.78
CA LYS A 80 -14.74 -12.09 13.22
C LYS A 80 -13.85 -10.89 13.59
N TYR A 81 -12.93 -10.53 12.71
CA TYR A 81 -11.93 -9.49 12.96
C TYR A 81 -12.15 -8.21 12.13
N ALA A 82 -13.33 -8.04 11.54
CA ALA A 82 -13.61 -6.97 10.56
C ALA A 82 -13.39 -5.55 11.10
N THR A 83 -13.55 -5.34 12.41
CA THR A 83 -13.42 -4.04 13.10
C THR A 83 -12.16 -3.92 13.97
N ASP A 84 -11.30 -4.93 13.98
CA ASP A 84 -10.09 -4.97 14.82
C ASP A 84 -8.88 -4.51 13.99
N SER A 85 -8.48 -3.25 14.15
CA SER A 85 -7.32 -2.66 13.47
C SER A 85 -5.99 -3.34 13.85
N THR A 86 -5.94 -4.03 14.98
CA THR A 86 -4.75 -4.74 15.47
C THR A 86 -4.70 -6.21 15.01
N ALA A 87 -5.77 -6.71 14.39
CA ALA A 87 -5.90 -8.12 14.01
C ALA A 87 -4.79 -8.58 13.06
N ALA A 88 -4.33 -7.71 12.16
CA ALA A 88 -3.28 -8.04 11.19
C ALA A 88 -1.98 -8.48 11.89
N ALA A 89 -1.52 -7.72 12.88
CA ALA A 89 -0.30 -8.03 13.62
C ALA A 89 -0.49 -9.25 14.52
N ARG A 90 -1.60 -9.32 15.25
CA ARG A 90 -1.87 -10.41 16.20
C ARG A 90 -2.03 -11.76 15.52
N LEU A 91 -2.76 -11.82 14.40
CA LEU A 91 -2.94 -13.05 13.64
C LEU A 91 -1.65 -13.47 12.93
N ALA A 92 -0.84 -12.52 12.45
CA ALA A 92 0.47 -12.84 11.87
C ALA A 92 1.39 -13.52 12.90
N SER A 93 1.45 -12.98 14.12
CA SER A 93 2.17 -13.61 15.22
C SER A 93 1.62 -15.00 15.57
N LYS A 94 0.29 -15.17 15.57
CA LYS A 94 -0.35 -16.47 15.81
C LYS A 94 -0.04 -17.50 14.72
N ILE A 95 0.03 -17.09 13.44
CA ILE A 95 0.42 -17.98 12.33
C ILE A 95 1.85 -18.51 12.52
N ARG A 96 2.78 -17.62 12.86
CA ARG A 96 4.18 -17.98 13.07
C ARG A 96 4.40 -18.85 14.30
N ALA A 97 3.72 -18.55 15.40
CA ALA A 97 3.84 -19.30 16.65
C ALA A 97 3.02 -20.60 16.67
N GLY A 98 2.00 -20.71 15.82
CA GLY A 98 1.00 -21.78 15.90
C GLY A 98 0.15 -21.66 17.18
N GLY A 99 -0.57 -22.73 17.48
CA GLY A 99 -1.27 -22.89 18.75
C GLY A 99 -2.75 -23.20 18.62
N THR A 100 -3.39 -23.28 19.77
CA THR A 100 -4.80 -23.66 19.95
C THR A 100 -5.64 -22.45 20.35
N GLY A 101 -6.97 -22.61 20.34
CA GLY A 101 -7.89 -21.62 20.88
C GLY A 101 -8.29 -20.50 19.89
N GLY A 102 -9.55 -20.09 19.97
CA GLY A 102 -10.18 -19.05 19.16
C GLY A 102 -11.18 -19.57 18.11
N TRP A 103 -11.03 -20.82 17.66
CA TRP A 103 -11.89 -21.44 16.62
C TRP A 103 -12.21 -22.93 16.87
N GLY A 104 -11.84 -23.46 18.04
CA GLY A 104 -12.06 -24.86 18.43
C GLY A 104 -10.86 -25.46 19.15
N LYS A 105 -10.88 -26.80 19.29
CA LYS A 105 -9.82 -27.59 19.93
C LYS A 105 -8.68 -27.97 18.97
N VAL A 106 -8.87 -27.75 17.66
CA VAL A 106 -7.87 -28.06 16.64
C VAL A 106 -6.69 -27.08 16.75
N MET A 107 -5.48 -27.63 16.83
CA MET A 107 -4.23 -26.86 16.87
C MET A 107 -3.78 -26.51 15.46
N MET A 108 -3.42 -25.25 15.23
CA MET A 108 -2.72 -24.85 14.01
C MET A 108 -1.21 -25.05 14.22
N PRO A 109 -0.49 -25.76 13.33
CA PRO A 109 0.96 -25.87 13.39
C PRO A 109 1.65 -24.50 13.34
N ALA A 110 2.85 -24.41 13.91
CA ALA A 110 3.67 -23.21 13.84
C ALA A 110 4.29 -23.07 12.44
N HIS A 111 4.18 -21.87 11.85
CA HIS A 111 4.80 -21.55 10.56
C HIS A 111 5.98 -20.60 10.79
N ALA A 112 6.97 -21.05 11.57
CA ALA A 112 8.12 -20.24 12.00
C ALA A 112 8.99 -19.74 10.83
N GLN A 113 8.93 -20.42 9.69
CA GLN A 113 9.62 -20.06 8.45
C GLN A 113 9.06 -18.79 7.80
N LEU A 114 7.84 -18.39 8.12
CA LEU A 114 7.26 -17.17 7.56
C LEU A 114 7.88 -15.94 8.22
N SER A 115 8.31 -15.00 7.38
CA SER A 115 8.70 -13.67 7.86
C SER A 115 7.47 -12.96 8.43
N GLU A 116 7.68 -12.05 9.38
CA GLU A 116 6.60 -11.27 9.97
C GLU A 116 5.89 -10.39 8.92
N ARG A 117 6.64 -9.92 7.93
CA ARG A 117 6.10 -9.18 6.77
C ARG A 117 5.15 -10.05 5.95
N ASP A 118 5.57 -11.24 5.56
CA ASP A 118 4.79 -12.10 4.66
C ASP A 118 3.55 -12.65 5.38
N ALA A 119 3.68 -13.01 6.65
CA ALA A 119 2.53 -13.40 7.48
C ALA A 119 1.49 -12.26 7.60
N ARG A 120 1.94 -11.01 7.73
CA ARG A 120 1.03 -9.83 7.71
C ARG A 120 0.34 -9.65 6.37
N LEU A 121 1.03 -9.87 5.24
CA LEU A 121 0.42 -9.79 3.91
C LEU A 121 -0.68 -10.85 3.74
N MET A 122 -0.41 -12.10 4.12
CA MET A 122 -1.40 -13.19 4.12
C MET A 122 -2.63 -12.85 4.96
N VAL A 123 -2.43 -12.35 6.19
CA VAL A 123 -3.55 -11.98 7.07
C VAL A 123 -4.36 -10.82 6.49
N ARG A 124 -3.71 -9.79 5.94
CA ARG A 124 -4.41 -8.68 5.28
C ARG A 124 -5.27 -9.18 4.13
N TYR A 125 -4.78 -10.14 3.34
CA TYR A 125 -5.61 -10.80 2.34
C TYR A 125 -6.86 -11.43 2.96
N ILE A 126 -6.68 -12.26 3.99
CA ILE A 126 -7.78 -12.95 4.69
C ILE A 126 -8.80 -11.94 5.23
N LEU A 127 -8.36 -10.91 5.95
CA LEU A 127 -9.25 -9.90 6.54
C LEU A 127 -10.04 -9.09 5.50
N GLY A 128 -9.55 -9.00 4.25
CA GLY A 128 -10.31 -8.40 3.15
C GLY A 128 -11.44 -9.27 2.59
N LEU A 129 -11.54 -10.53 3.00
CA LEU A 129 -12.62 -11.45 2.57
C LEU A 129 -13.89 -11.30 3.41
N ALA A 130 -13.92 -10.38 4.39
CA ALA A 130 -15.10 -10.15 5.20
C ALA A 130 -16.25 -9.77 4.28
N PRO A 131 -17.46 -10.35 4.46
CA PRO A 131 -18.66 -9.83 3.83
C PRO A 131 -18.88 -8.43 4.39
N ARG A 132 -18.30 -7.44 3.74
CA ARG A 132 -18.70 -6.06 3.92
C ARG A 132 -20.01 -5.98 3.15
N GLU A 133 -21.10 -5.60 3.83
CA GLU A 133 -22.11 -4.71 3.21
C GLU A 133 -21.33 -3.85 2.22
N PRO A 134 -21.52 -3.98 0.89
CA PRO A 134 -20.56 -3.52 -0.10
C PRO A 134 -20.25 -2.07 0.20
N ALA A 135 -19.12 -1.83 0.87
CA ALA A 135 -18.85 -0.57 1.53
C ALA A 135 -18.59 0.41 0.41
N ALA A 136 -19.66 1.05 -0.07
CA ALA A 136 -19.82 1.65 -1.39
C ALA A 136 -18.54 1.56 -2.21
N VAL A 137 -18.18 0.35 -2.66
CA VAL A 137 -16.99 0.16 -3.48
C VAL A 137 -17.38 0.84 -4.76
N THR A 138 -16.95 2.09 -4.92
CA THR A 138 -17.45 2.95 -5.97
C THR A 138 -17.13 2.23 -7.26
N ARG A 139 -18.16 1.70 -7.94
CA ARG A 139 -17.96 1.10 -9.25
C ARG A 139 -17.60 2.22 -10.18
N LEU A 140 -16.33 2.22 -10.55
CA LEU A 140 -15.77 3.23 -11.41
C LEU A 140 -15.96 2.82 -12.88
N PRO A 141 -16.17 3.77 -13.80
CA PRO A 141 -16.06 3.49 -15.23
C PRO A 141 -14.64 3.03 -15.59
N VAL A 142 -14.44 2.42 -16.77
CA VAL A 142 -13.09 2.01 -17.23
C VAL A 142 -12.15 3.18 -17.54
N ARG A 143 -12.66 4.41 -17.56
CA ARG A 143 -11.90 5.66 -17.67
C ARG A 143 -12.61 6.75 -16.87
N GLY A 144 -11.85 7.58 -16.15
CA GLY A 144 -12.46 8.70 -15.43
C GLY A 144 -11.52 9.41 -14.47
N ARG A 145 -12.14 10.18 -13.56
CA ARG A 145 -11.48 10.85 -12.45
C ARG A 145 -12.04 10.30 -11.15
N TYR A 146 -11.16 9.97 -10.22
CA TYR A 146 -11.51 9.64 -8.83
C TYR A 146 -11.00 10.76 -7.91
N LEU A 147 -11.88 11.15 -6.98
CA LEU A 147 -11.59 12.08 -5.89
C LEU A 147 -11.75 11.29 -4.59
N PRO A 148 -10.72 11.24 -3.73
CA PRO A 148 -10.86 10.66 -2.40
C PRO A 148 -11.96 11.37 -1.59
N PRO A 149 -12.70 10.63 -0.74
CA PRO A 149 -13.51 11.24 0.30
C PRO A 149 -12.63 12.19 1.13
N ASP A 150 -13.17 13.36 1.51
CA ASP A 150 -12.47 14.37 2.32
C ASP A 150 -11.19 14.97 1.69
N SER A 151 -11.12 15.00 0.36
CA SER A 151 -9.99 15.52 -0.44
C SER A 151 -9.52 16.97 -0.16
N ALA A 152 -10.19 17.72 0.71
CA ALA A 152 -9.69 19.00 1.20
C ALA A 152 -8.48 18.85 2.15
N SER A 153 -8.27 17.67 2.74
CA SER A 153 -7.21 17.42 3.74
C SER A 153 -6.40 16.13 3.51
N ALA A 154 -6.50 15.49 2.34
CA ALA A 154 -5.77 14.25 2.02
C ALA A 154 -4.28 14.52 1.72
N THR A 155 -3.55 15.04 2.71
CA THR A 155 -2.10 15.24 2.71
C THR A 155 -1.35 13.98 3.17
N SER A 156 -2.05 12.90 3.47
CA SER A 156 -1.50 11.60 3.88
C SER A 156 -2.34 10.49 3.26
N GLY A 157 -1.87 9.24 3.35
CA GLY A 157 -2.64 8.10 2.83
C GLY A 157 -2.35 7.72 1.39
N GLY A 158 -3.20 6.88 0.82
CA GLY A 158 -3.04 6.39 -0.55
C GLY A 158 -4.34 5.87 -1.16
N ILE A 159 -4.37 5.77 -2.47
CA ILE A 159 -5.50 5.25 -3.24
C ILE A 159 -5.09 3.91 -3.81
N VAL A 160 -5.83 2.86 -3.51
CA VAL A 160 -5.73 1.57 -4.18
C VAL A 160 -6.74 1.55 -5.30
N LEU A 161 -6.27 1.69 -6.55
CA LEU A 161 -7.06 1.48 -7.75
C LEU A 161 -6.97 0.01 -8.16
N ARG A 162 -8.10 -0.66 -8.34
CA ARG A 162 -8.20 -2.08 -8.69
C ARG A 162 -9.04 -2.25 -9.94
N ALA A 163 -8.59 -3.13 -10.83
CA ALA A 163 -9.34 -3.56 -11.99
C ALA A 163 -9.33 -5.09 -12.09
N THR A 164 -10.51 -5.68 -12.30
CA THR A 164 -10.69 -7.13 -12.40
C THR A 164 -11.42 -7.47 -13.69
N TYR A 165 -10.94 -8.50 -14.38
CA TYR A 165 -11.52 -9.04 -15.60
C TYR A 165 -11.57 -10.57 -15.51
N THR A 166 -12.69 -11.15 -15.94
CA THR A 166 -12.84 -12.60 -16.08
C THR A 166 -13.04 -12.91 -17.56
N ASP A 167 -12.13 -13.67 -18.15
CA ASP A 167 -12.24 -14.12 -19.54
C ASP A 167 -13.42 -15.10 -19.70
N ASN A 168 -13.79 -15.39 -20.95
CA ASN A 168 -14.89 -16.31 -21.24
C ASN A 168 -14.55 -17.80 -21.03
N GLY A 169 -13.28 -18.13 -20.83
CA GLY A 169 -12.76 -19.48 -20.95
C GLY A 169 -12.61 -19.91 -22.41
N ALA A 170 -11.85 -20.97 -22.63
CA ALA A 170 -11.64 -21.56 -23.95
C ALA A 170 -11.50 -23.08 -23.86
N ASN A 171 -11.90 -23.79 -24.92
CA ASN A 171 -11.73 -25.25 -25.05
C ASN A 171 -12.32 -26.06 -23.88
N GLY A 172 -13.52 -25.68 -23.42
CA GLY A 172 -14.20 -26.36 -22.31
C GLY A 172 -13.65 -26.01 -20.91
N ARG A 173 -12.71 -25.06 -20.80
CA ARG A 173 -12.21 -24.55 -19.53
C ARG A 173 -13.04 -23.35 -19.09
N LEU A 174 -13.28 -23.25 -17.78
CA LEU A 174 -13.90 -22.08 -17.17
C LEU A 174 -13.01 -20.86 -17.30
N GLY A 175 -13.63 -19.69 -17.36
CA GLY A 175 -12.91 -18.44 -17.48
C GLY A 175 -12.05 -18.11 -16.27
N VAL A 176 -10.87 -17.55 -16.52
CA VAL A 176 -9.93 -17.16 -15.46
C VAL A 176 -10.14 -15.70 -15.10
N THR A 177 -10.10 -15.41 -13.81
CA THR A 177 -10.18 -14.03 -13.32
C THR A 177 -8.78 -13.48 -13.09
N THR A 178 -8.45 -12.42 -13.82
CA THR A 178 -7.24 -11.62 -13.59
C THR A 178 -7.59 -10.34 -12.85
N GLU A 179 -6.75 -9.98 -11.89
CA GLU A 179 -6.84 -8.72 -11.18
C GLU A 179 -5.52 -7.96 -11.30
N THR A 180 -5.62 -6.67 -11.53
CA THR A 180 -4.49 -5.76 -11.37
C THR A 180 -4.85 -4.62 -10.44
N SER A 181 -3.82 -4.04 -9.85
CA SER A 181 -4.01 -2.92 -8.95
C SER A 181 -2.80 -2.01 -8.92
N ARG A 182 -3.05 -0.76 -8.54
CA ARG A 182 -2.02 0.25 -8.33
C ARG A 182 -2.31 0.98 -7.03
N LEU A 183 -1.31 1.02 -6.17
CA LEU A 183 -1.28 1.94 -5.05
C LEU A 183 -0.73 3.28 -5.53
N LEU A 184 -1.47 4.34 -5.27
CA LEU A 184 -1.07 5.71 -5.56
C LEU A 184 -0.96 6.43 -4.24
N ARG A 185 0.24 6.90 -3.92
CA ARG A 185 0.50 7.58 -2.65
C ARG A 185 -0.01 9.01 -2.69
N ALA A 186 -0.30 9.57 -1.52
CA ALA A 186 -0.49 11.00 -1.36
C ALA A 186 0.73 11.76 -1.92
N PRO A 187 0.54 12.99 -2.42
CA PRO A 187 1.62 13.81 -2.95
C PRO A 187 2.59 14.33 -1.88
N THR A 188 2.31 14.05 -0.60
CA THR A 188 3.16 14.41 0.54
C THR A 188 3.91 13.19 1.04
N LEU A 189 5.21 13.34 1.33
CA LEU A 189 6.07 12.28 1.84
C LEU A 189 6.56 12.62 3.24
N ALA A 190 6.45 11.67 4.17
CA ALA A 190 7.07 11.76 5.48
C ALA A 190 8.57 11.48 5.36
N LEU A 191 9.39 12.52 5.49
CA LEU A 191 10.86 12.39 5.35
C LEU A 191 11.48 11.53 6.47
N ALA A 192 10.83 11.47 7.63
CA ALA A 192 11.26 10.68 8.78
C ALA A 192 11.31 9.16 8.51
N GLU A 193 10.56 8.67 7.52
CA GLU A 193 10.58 7.26 7.09
C GLU A 193 11.72 6.94 6.09
N GLY A 194 12.51 7.93 5.71
CA GLY A 194 13.65 7.77 4.81
C GLY A 194 14.84 7.06 5.46
N GLU A 195 15.82 6.69 4.64
CA GLU A 195 17.11 6.23 5.16
C GLU A 195 17.96 7.44 5.50
N LEU A 196 18.24 7.61 6.79
CA LEU A 196 18.86 8.80 7.34
C LEU A 196 20.38 8.64 7.41
N SER A 197 21.13 9.67 7.01
CA SER A 197 22.56 9.72 7.23
C SER A 197 22.90 10.13 8.67
N GLU A 198 24.18 10.03 9.01
CA GLU A 198 24.71 10.72 10.18
C GLU A 198 24.38 12.22 10.10
N GLY A 199 23.98 12.81 11.23
CA GLY A 199 23.56 14.20 11.29
C GLY A 199 22.11 14.48 10.92
N VAL A 200 21.32 13.42 10.68
CA VAL A 200 19.86 13.50 10.51
C VAL A 200 19.20 12.71 11.64
N ALA A 201 18.29 13.34 12.37
CA ALA A 201 17.51 12.72 13.43
C ALA A 201 16.01 13.01 13.25
N THR A 202 15.15 12.17 13.79
CA THR A 202 13.71 12.43 13.86
C THR A 202 13.35 12.97 15.24
N LYS A 203 12.41 13.91 15.29
CA LYS A 203 11.81 14.40 16.53
C LYS A 203 10.32 14.63 16.35
N GLU A 204 9.55 14.38 17.39
CA GLU A 204 8.16 14.82 17.45
C GLU A 204 8.12 16.31 17.80
N VAL A 205 7.30 17.08 17.10
CA VAL A 205 7.11 18.52 17.37
C VAL A 205 5.65 18.79 17.66
N ALA A 206 5.39 19.40 18.82
CA ALA A 206 4.04 19.73 19.24
C ALA A 206 3.31 20.57 18.18
N GLY A 207 2.11 20.13 17.78
CA GLY A 207 1.29 20.79 16.77
C GLY A 207 1.61 20.41 15.31
N ILE A 208 2.64 19.60 15.06
CA ILE A 208 2.92 19.02 13.74
C ILE A 208 2.61 17.53 13.77
N PRO A 209 1.68 17.03 12.93
CA PRO A 209 1.40 15.60 12.85
C PRO A 209 2.61 14.81 12.32
N GLY A 210 3.09 13.85 13.11
CA GLY A 210 4.17 12.93 12.76
C GLY A 210 5.57 13.45 13.08
N ASP A 211 6.56 12.59 12.84
CA ASP A 211 7.97 12.91 13.08
C ASP A 211 8.48 13.91 12.05
N VAL A 212 9.16 14.95 12.53
CA VAL A 212 9.91 15.88 11.69
C VAL A 212 11.39 15.51 11.67
N VAL A 213 12.04 15.83 10.56
CA VAL A 213 13.48 15.61 10.39
C VAL A 213 14.24 16.84 10.88
N ALA A 214 15.20 16.61 11.79
CA ALA A 214 16.17 17.59 12.24
C ALA A 214 17.54 17.30 11.62
N VAL A 215 18.18 18.33 11.07
CA VAL A 215 19.50 18.26 10.44
C VAL A 215 20.50 19.05 11.28
N SER A 216 21.60 18.41 11.69
CA SER A 216 22.58 19.01 12.61
C SER A 216 23.92 19.37 11.95
N ARG A 217 24.16 18.97 10.70
CA ARG A 217 25.41 19.25 9.98
C ARG A 217 25.22 19.42 8.48
N SER A 218 26.11 20.19 7.87
CA SER A 218 26.20 20.29 6.41
C SER A 218 26.61 18.95 5.79
N GLY A 219 26.06 18.64 4.62
CA GLY A 219 26.28 17.37 3.90
C GLY A 219 25.46 16.18 4.44
N ALA A 220 24.67 16.38 5.49
CA ALA A 220 23.68 15.41 5.93
C ALA A 220 22.62 15.21 4.85
N HIS A 221 22.16 13.98 4.69
CA HIS A 221 21.24 13.58 3.64
C HIS A 221 20.27 12.51 4.13
N LEU A 222 19.16 12.39 3.43
CA LEU A 222 18.25 11.26 3.58
C LEU A 222 17.92 10.70 2.20
N ARG A 223 17.67 9.39 2.13
CA ARG A 223 17.31 8.69 0.90
C ARG A 223 15.88 8.16 0.97
N LEU A 224 15.08 8.52 -0.01
CA LEU A 224 13.73 7.98 -0.23
C LEU A 224 13.78 6.94 -1.35
N ARG A 225 13.34 5.71 -1.09
CA ARG A 225 13.34 4.63 -2.10
C ARG A 225 12.01 4.53 -2.84
N GLY A 226 12.12 4.18 -4.11
CA GLY A 226 10.97 3.87 -4.96
C GLY A 226 10.04 5.07 -5.16
N ILE A 227 10.59 6.28 -5.19
CA ILE A 227 9.87 7.50 -5.55
C ILE A 227 10.13 7.77 -7.04
N ASP A 228 9.08 7.76 -7.83
CA ASP A 228 9.12 8.14 -9.24
C ASP A 228 8.70 9.60 -9.36
N LEU A 229 9.60 10.44 -9.87
CA LEU A 229 9.36 11.87 -10.11
C LEU A 229 9.02 12.17 -11.57
N THR A 230 8.83 11.15 -12.42
CA THR A 230 8.49 11.33 -13.83
C THR A 230 7.20 12.13 -13.98
N GLY A 231 7.26 13.24 -14.71
CA GLY A 231 6.11 14.13 -14.95
C GLY A 231 5.73 15.00 -13.76
N ILE A 232 6.50 15.02 -12.67
CA ILE A 232 6.31 15.94 -11.55
C ILE A 232 6.95 17.29 -11.90
N GLY A 233 6.14 18.36 -11.88
CA GLY A 233 6.58 19.71 -12.26
C GLY A 233 7.28 20.49 -11.14
N GLY A 234 7.25 20.01 -9.91
CA GLY A 234 7.90 20.66 -8.77
C GLY A 234 7.79 19.86 -7.47
N VAL A 235 8.77 20.06 -6.60
CA VAL A 235 8.81 19.48 -5.25
C VAL A 235 8.83 20.63 -4.26
N ALA A 236 7.88 20.65 -3.33
CA ALA A 236 7.85 21.58 -2.22
C ALA A 236 8.42 20.90 -0.97
N ILE A 237 9.38 21.55 -0.32
CA ILE A 237 9.92 21.08 0.95
C ILE A 237 9.44 22.04 2.04
N ALA A 238 8.65 21.53 2.97
CA ALA A 238 8.25 22.27 4.16
C ALA A 238 9.33 22.09 5.23
N GLY A 239 9.95 23.19 5.64
CA GLY A 239 10.98 23.20 6.67
C GLY A 239 11.14 24.59 7.27
N VAL A 240 11.69 24.65 8.48
CA VAL A 240 12.00 25.90 9.17
C VAL A 240 13.34 25.77 9.87
N ALA A 241 14.16 26.80 9.78
CA ALA A 241 15.31 26.97 10.67
C ALA A 241 14.85 27.77 11.89
N LEU A 242 14.82 27.11 13.05
CA LEU A 242 14.40 27.73 14.30
C LEU A 242 15.60 28.37 15.00
N ALA A 243 15.51 29.67 15.30
CA ALA A 243 16.54 30.38 16.04
C ALA A 243 16.78 29.78 17.44
N ALA A 244 15.72 29.28 18.08
CA ALA A 244 15.79 28.58 19.37
C ALA A 244 16.68 27.32 19.34
N ASP A 245 16.83 26.70 18.17
CA ASP A 245 17.67 25.52 17.95
C ASP A 245 19.09 25.90 17.47
N ASN A 246 19.46 27.20 17.47
CA ASN A 246 20.66 27.73 16.83
C ASN A 246 20.82 27.27 15.37
N ALA A 247 19.71 27.08 14.66
CA ALA A 247 19.72 26.60 13.29
C ALA A 247 20.26 27.68 12.35
N ALA A 248 21.43 27.44 11.75
CA ALA A 248 22.01 28.34 10.75
C ALA A 248 21.19 28.40 9.45
N GLY A 249 20.34 27.40 9.21
CA GLY A 249 19.61 27.25 7.97
C GLY A 249 20.46 26.68 6.83
N GLY A 250 19.98 26.79 5.61
CA GLY A 250 20.69 26.32 4.42
C GLY A 250 19.79 26.02 3.22
N THR A 251 20.40 25.47 2.18
CA THR A 251 19.71 25.00 0.97
C THR A 251 19.60 23.48 1.00
N ILE A 252 18.51 22.95 0.44
CA ILE A 252 18.34 21.51 0.23
C ILE A 252 18.46 21.22 -1.25
N GLU A 253 19.31 20.25 -1.60
CA GLU A 253 19.39 19.69 -2.95
C GLU A 253 18.56 18.41 -3.05
N VAL A 254 17.85 18.24 -4.16
CA VAL A 254 17.17 16.99 -4.51
C VAL A 254 17.91 16.36 -5.67
N ARG A 255 18.39 15.13 -5.47
CA ARG A 255 19.16 14.36 -6.45
C ARG A 255 18.51 13.00 -6.72
N LEU A 256 18.63 12.52 -7.95
CA LEU A 256 18.12 11.21 -8.37
C LEU A 256 19.17 10.11 -8.16
N ASP A 257 18.70 8.92 -7.80
CA ASP A 257 19.41 7.64 -7.74
C ASP A 257 20.59 7.51 -6.76
N SER A 258 21.39 8.55 -6.56
CA SER A 258 22.54 8.58 -5.67
C SER A 258 22.86 9.99 -5.18
N LEU A 259 23.73 10.10 -4.17
CA LEU A 259 24.17 11.40 -3.62
C LEU A 259 24.93 12.26 -4.63
N SER A 260 25.61 11.63 -5.59
CA SER A 260 26.30 12.29 -6.70
C SER A 260 25.50 12.23 -8.01
N GLY A 261 24.25 11.78 -7.96
CA GLY A 261 23.40 11.63 -9.13
C GLY A 261 22.88 12.98 -9.65
N PRO A 262 22.06 12.93 -10.72
CA PRO A 262 21.51 14.12 -11.35
C PRO A 262 20.80 15.03 -10.34
N LEU A 263 21.19 16.30 -10.29
CA LEU A 263 20.50 17.33 -9.52
C LEU A 263 19.21 17.71 -10.25
N VAL A 264 18.07 17.59 -9.56
CA VAL A 264 16.75 17.93 -10.12
C VAL A 264 16.15 19.18 -9.51
N GLY A 265 16.73 19.69 -8.43
CA GLY A 265 16.35 20.98 -7.87
C GLY A 265 17.12 21.33 -6.61
N THR A 266 17.14 22.62 -6.30
CA THR A 266 17.68 23.17 -5.06
C THR A 266 16.67 24.15 -4.50
N THR A 267 16.42 24.11 -3.19
CA THR A 267 15.56 25.10 -2.53
C THR A 267 16.24 26.46 -2.49
N GLU A 268 15.44 27.51 -2.28
CA GLU A 268 16.00 28.76 -1.76
C GLU A 268 16.67 28.53 -0.40
N ALA A 269 17.57 29.43 0.00
CA ALA A 269 18.20 29.38 1.30
C ALA A 269 17.14 29.60 2.40
N MET A 270 16.89 28.57 3.20
CA MET A 270 16.01 28.66 4.35
C MET A 270 16.81 29.27 5.50
N GLY A 271 16.60 30.56 5.78
CA GLY A 271 17.22 31.26 6.90
C GLY A 271 16.48 31.04 8.23
N ALA A 272 17.13 31.35 9.34
CA ALA A 272 16.49 31.36 10.65
C ALA A 272 15.31 32.35 10.65
N LYS A 273 14.11 31.87 10.99
CA LYS A 273 12.98 32.76 11.29
C LYS A 273 12.98 33.05 12.79
N GLY A 274 13.07 34.34 13.11
CA GLY A 274 13.03 34.87 14.48
C GLY A 274 11.63 34.87 15.08
#